data_AF-A0ABD3SD65-F1
#
_entry.id   AF-A0ABD3SD65-F1
#
_cell.length_a   1.000
_cell.length_b   1.000
_cell.length_c   1.000
_cell.angle_alpha   90.00
_cell.angle_beta   90.00
_cell.angle_gamma   90.00
#
_symmetry.space_group_name_H-M   'P 1'
#
loop_
_entity.id
_entity.type
_entity.pdbx_description
1 polymer ?
#
loop_
_entity_poly.entity_id
_entity_poly.type
_entity_poly.pdbx_seq_one_letter_code
_entity_poly.pdbx_strand_id
1 'polypeptide(L)'
;MRAVSAIPPALSIICHILPTASTFAASSPARRSRRVGRWGGSSLPGASNADVDVVVSSSPPSDRDDRIDRDDERDSPPRWASRALLFSSFEDGLSSNDAARSFLLHSLVDSMLLERIDDVEDDVRTSASFSPCNGPRTDVIDELTRLDELRESGRRLLVDEASPSDVGGGGREYDFRAIDYWSKGAMRHLHRPRTGNGDEGSRPVRARVLYVPTAMYALDAGSSCTPGKQRQRARSDGKKRRDKLLDLVADLLTLADDDTNDRNRRMIGVLSTTLDLHDGSLKQHVGSDDMSLFPRNGMDALTTWRPHLVYVEGGNTFWLRHCMEGGGYMSAMRDACCGAGGVTRGGGYAVYCGKSAGAIVAGLDVGTATWKGWDDPSVVPGMERYDDWSGIPGLDLVGGRSFFPHMTEDWSETVDERSRAMTMTTTMARRRREGEDDSRCDDLVCLGERDALCVMGDERLLLMTSGTGSLN
;
A
#
# COMPACT_ATOMS: atom_id res chain seq x y z
N MET A 1 -14.75 34.21 -31.22
CA MET A 1 -15.10 32.91 -31.81
C MET A 1 -13.81 32.22 -32.27
N ARG A 2 -13.18 31.43 -31.39
CA ARG A 2 -11.97 30.65 -31.69
C ARG A 2 -12.36 29.18 -31.82
N ALA A 3 -11.84 28.54 -32.86
CA ALA A 3 -12.16 27.18 -33.27
C ALA A 3 -11.71 26.16 -32.21
N VAL A 4 -12.62 25.24 -31.89
CA VAL A 4 -12.37 24.06 -31.05
C VAL A 4 -11.64 23.04 -31.93
N SER A 5 -10.39 22.73 -31.57
CA SER A 5 -9.60 21.67 -32.19
C SER A 5 -10.10 20.31 -31.68
N ALA A 6 -10.43 19.41 -32.62
CA ALA A 6 -10.92 18.07 -32.34
C ALA A 6 -9.80 17.15 -31.82
N ILE A 7 -10.13 16.41 -30.76
CA ILE A 7 -9.31 15.35 -30.17
C ILE A 7 -9.28 14.15 -31.14
N PRO A 8 -8.12 13.54 -31.45
CA PRO A 8 -8.07 12.34 -32.28
C PRO A 8 -8.53 11.09 -31.50
N PRO A 9 -9.19 10.11 -32.14
CA PRO A 9 -9.71 8.94 -31.47
C PRO A 9 -8.59 7.96 -31.09
N ALA A 10 -8.75 7.33 -29.93
CA ALA A 10 -7.86 6.30 -29.38
C ALA A 10 -7.66 5.13 -30.36
N LEU A 11 -6.40 4.74 -30.52
CA LEU A 11 -5.96 3.57 -31.28
C LEU A 11 -6.52 2.28 -30.68
N SER A 12 -7.32 1.58 -31.49
CA SER A 12 -7.80 0.22 -31.24
C SER A 12 -6.64 -0.78 -31.35
N ILE A 13 -6.26 -1.39 -30.23
CA ILE A 13 -5.33 -2.54 -30.21
C ILE A 13 -6.08 -3.77 -30.74
N ILE A 14 -5.70 -4.20 -31.94
CA ILE A 14 -6.14 -5.45 -32.56
C ILE A 14 -5.31 -6.59 -31.94
N CYS A 15 -5.96 -7.44 -31.13
CA CYS A 15 -5.37 -8.71 -30.71
C CYS A 15 -5.50 -9.75 -31.83
N HIS A 16 -4.37 -10.18 -32.40
CA HIS A 16 -4.31 -11.37 -33.23
C HIS A 16 -4.57 -12.63 -32.38
N ILE A 17 -5.60 -13.37 -32.75
CA ILE A 17 -5.89 -14.74 -32.28
C ILE A 17 -5.11 -15.70 -33.16
N LEU A 18 -4.28 -16.57 -32.57
CA LEU A 18 -3.87 -17.84 -33.18
C LEU A 18 -4.17 -19.00 -32.22
N PRO A 19 -4.53 -20.18 -32.74
CA PRO A 19 -5.10 -21.26 -31.95
C PRO A 19 -4.03 -22.26 -31.51
N THR A 20 -4.14 -22.75 -30.28
CA THR A 20 -3.53 -24.04 -29.90
C THR A 20 -4.58 -24.91 -29.22
N ALA A 21 -5.13 -25.82 -30.01
CA ALA A 21 -5.77 -27.02 -29.51
C ALA A 21 -4.77 -28.17 -29.62
N SER A 22 -4.46 -28.83 -28.52
CA SER A 22 -4.02 -30.22 -28.51
C SER A 22 -4.34 -30.84 -27.16
N THR A 23 -5.34 -31.69 -27.20
CA THR A 23 -5.77 -32.69 -26.23
C THR A 23 -4.62 -33.55 -25.71
N PHE A 24 -4.57 -33.78 -24.40
CA PHE A 24 -4.07 -35.06 -23.87
C PHE A 24 -5.00 -35.62 -22.80
N ALA A 25 -5.28 -36.90 -23.00
CA ALA A 25 -6.32 -37.68 -22.35
C ALA A 25 -5.92 -38.18 -20.96
N ALA A 26 -6.96 -38.57 -20.25
CA ALA A 26 -6.98 -39.12 -18.91
C ALA A 26 -6.07 -40.33 -18.68
N SER A 27 -5.57 -40.44 -17.44
CA SER A 27 -5.48 -41.72 -16.76
C SER A 27 -5.73 -41.55 -15.26
N SER A 28 -6.83 -42.14 -14.80
CA SER A 28 -7.06 -42.55 -13.42
C SER A 28 -6.28 -43.85 -13.18
N PRO A 29 -5.88 -44.22 -11.95
CA PRO A 29 -6.84 -44.99 -11.15
C PRO A 29 -6.68 -44.90 -9.61
N ALA A 30 -7.64 -45.58 -8.95
CA ALA A 30 -7.55 -46.28 -7.67
C ALA A 30 -8.24 -45.64 -6.45
N ARG A 31 -9.57 -45.90 -6.42
CA ARG A 31 -10.37 -46.25 -5.23
C ARG A 31 -9.56 -46.83 -4.06
N ARG A 32 -9.74 -46.25 -2.87
CA ARG A 32 -9.78 -47.03 -1.62
C ARG A 32 -10.98 -46.63 -0.78
N SER A 33 -11.92 -47.58 -0.74
CA SER A 33 -13.05 -47.65 0.19
C SER A 33 -12.55 -47.79 1.63
N ARG A 34 -13.09 -47.00 2.56
CA ARG A 34 -13.16 -47.39 3.97
C ARG A 34 -14.56 -47.14 4.53
N ARG A 35 -14.98 -48.16 5.28
CA ARG A 35 -16.31 -48.45 5.82
C ARG A 35 -16.85 -47.37 6.73
N VAL A 36 -18.16 -47.16 6.58
CA VAL A 36 -19.06 -46.50 7.51
C VAL A 36 -19.30 -47.43 8.71
N GLY A 37 -19.04 -46.93 9.92
CA GLY A 37 -19.47 -47.53 11.19
C GLY A 37 -20.82 -46.96 11.61
N ARG A 38 -21.78 -47.85 11.82
CA ARG A 38 -23.20 -47.60 12.13
C ARG A 38 -23.42 -47.80 13.63
N TRP A 39 -23.90 -46.78 14.33
CA TRP A 39 -24.56 -46.83 15.66
C TRP A 39 -25.71 -45.81 15.56
N GLY A 40 -26.99 -46.20 15.51
CA GLY A 40 -27.81 -46.59 16.67
C GLY A 40 -28.04 -45.33 17.53
N GLY A 41 -29.12 -44.56 17.44
CA GLY A 41 -30.53 -44.94 17.43
C GLY A 41 -31.13 -44.60 18.79
N SER A 42 -31.76 -43.44 18.92
CA SER A 42 -32.77 -43.16 19.96
C SER A 42 -33.66 -42.00 19.54
N SER A 43 -34.94 -42.20 19.83
CA SER A 43 -36.11 -41.50 19.30
C SER A 43 -36.67 -40.51 20.33
N LEU A 44 -37.64 -39.69 19.87
CA LEU A 44 -38.65 -38.88 20.60
C LEU A 44 -38.41 -37.35 20.58
N PRO A 45 -39.44 -36.49 20.80
CA PRO A 45 -40.35 -36.07 19.72
C PRO A 45 -40.62 -34.54 19.69
N GLY A 46 -41.17 -34.08 18.55
CA GLY A 46 -42.13 -32.97 18.40
C GLY A 46 -41.98 -31.64 19.17
N ALA A 47 -41.73 -30.57 18.41
CA ALA A 47 -42.19 -29.20 18.71
C ALA A 47 -42.10 -28.38 17.39
N SER A 48 -43.22 -28.18 16.71
CA SER A 48 -43.96 -26.91 16.59
C SER A 48 -43.23 -25.81 15.81
N ASN A 49 -43.74 -25.54 14.61
CA ASN A 49 -43.46 -24.36 13.80
C ASN A 49 -43.71 -23.08 14.61
N ALA A 50 -42.69 -22.23 14.70
CA ALA A 50 -42.85 -20.83 15.08
C ALA A 50 -42.47 -19.98 13.88
N ASP A 51 -43.48 -19.32 13.31
CA ASP A 51 -43.33 -18.20 12.39
C ASP A 51 -42.52 -17.10 13.10
N VAL A 52 -41.38 -16.75 12.53
CA VAL A 52 -40.58 -15.60 12.94
C VAL A 52 -40.94 -14.46 11.99
N ASP A 53 -41.86 -13.61 12.42
CA ASP A 53 -42.10 -12.30 11.81
C ASP A 53 -40.86 -11.42 12.01
N VAL A 54 -40.09 -11.24 10.94
CA VAL A 54 -39.01 -10.26 10.88
C VAL A 54 -39.64 -8.88 10.69
N VAL A 55 -39.92 -8.20 11.79
CA VAL A 55 -40.29 -6.77 11.78
C VAL A 55 -39.04 -5.96 11.47
N VAL A 56 -38.87 -5.58 10.20
CA VAL A 56 -37.91 -4.57 9.77
C VAL A 56 -38.45 -3.20 10.18
N SER A 57 -38.05 -2.74 11.36
CA SER A 57 -38.34 -1.38 11.84
C SER A 57 -37.47 -0.37 11.08
N SER A 58 -38.01 0.19 10.00
CA SER A 58 -37.42 1.32 9.28
C SER A 58 -37.73 2.62 10.03
N SER A 59 -36.94 2.93 11.05
CA SER A 59 -36.91 4.28 11.62
C SER A 59 -35.96 5.14 10.77
N PRO A 60 -36.37 6.35 10.33
CA PRO A 60 -35.48 7.25 9.63
C PRO A 60 -34.33 7.67 10.56
N PRO A 61 -33.10 7.83 10.03
CA PRO A 61 -31.97 8.27 10.84
C PRO A 61 -32.31 9.65 11.40
N SER A 62 -32.31 9.75 12.73
CA SER A 62 -32.39 11.03 13.42
C SER A 62 -31.19 11.87 13.01
N ASP A 63 -31.45 13.08 12.52
CA ASP A 63 -30.47 14.14 12.23
C ASP A 63 -29.67 14.49 13.50
N ARG A 64 -28.71 13.65 13.86
CA ARG A 64 -27.66 14.00 14.81
C ARG A 64 -26.68 14.86 14.05
N ASP A 65 -26.60 16.10 14.50
CA ASP A 65 -25.67 17.15 14.06
C ASP A 65 -24.24 16.70 14.41
N ASP A 66 -23.71 15.71 13.68
CA ASP A 66 -22.32 15.25 13.73
C ASP A 66 -21.41 16.28 13.05
N ARG A 67 -21.49 17.53 13.51
CA ARG A 67 -20.44 18.53 13.30
C ARG A 67 -19.25 18.14 14.16
N ILE A 68 -18.62 17.03 13.80
CA ILE A 68 -17.30 16.65 14.26
C ILE A 68 -16.41 17.86 13.98
N ASP A 69 -15.72 18.33 15.02
CA ASP A 69 -14.79 19.46 15.01
C ASP A 69 -13.68 19.23 13.96
N ARG A 70 -13.97 19.55 12.69
CA ARG A 70 -13.03 19.42 11.55
C ARG A 70 -11.89 20.44 11.60
N ASP A 71 -11.96 21.41 12.50
CA ASP A 71 -11.01 22.50 12.55
C ASP A 71 -9.68 22.10 13.22
N ASP A 72 -9.66 21.07 14.09
CA ASP A 72 -8.44 20.64 14.79
C ASP A 72 -7.45 19.83 13.93
N GLU A 73 -7.87 19.22 12.81
CA GLU A 73 -6.95 18.48 11.93
C GLU A 73 -6.02 19.39 11.10
N ARG A 74 -6.39 20.66 10.88
CA ARG A 74 -5.65 21.57 9.98
C ARG A 74 -4.34 22.12 10.55
N ASP A 75 -4.11 21.91 11.85
CA ASP A 75 -2.94 22.39 12.57
C ASP A 75 -2.02 21.24 13.03
N SER A 76 -2.31 20.01 12.61
CA SER A 76 -1.38 18.91 12.81
C SER A 76 -0.09 19.13 11.99
N PRO A 77 1.09 18.86 12.56
CA PRO A 77 2.34 18.95 11.81
C PRO A 77 2.29 18.04 10.58
N PRO A 78 2.96 18.43 9.47
CA PRO A 78 2.96 17.66 8.25
C PRO A 78 3.41 16.22 8.53
N ARG A 79 2.61 15.27 8.08
CA ARG A 79 2.87 13.86 8.32
C ARG A 79 3.84 13.34 7.28
N TRP A 80 4.71 12.46 7.73
CA TRP A 80 5.59 11.73 6.83
C TRP A 80 5.26 10.26 7.01
N ALA A 81 4.99 9.57 5.91
CA ALA A 81 4.99 8.12 5.94
C ALA A 81 6.39 7.67 6.35
N SER A 82 6.46 6.70 7.27
CA SER A 82 7.74 6.09 7.64
C SER A 82 8.45 5.61 6.38
N ARG A 83 7.71 4.99 5.45
CA ARG A 83 8.17 4.66 4.11
C ARG A 83 7.08 4.81 3.06
N ALA A 84 7.41 5.42 1.92
CA ALA A 84 6.55 5.39 0.74
C ALA A 84 7.33 5.25 -0.56
N LEU A 85 6.70 4.65 -1.57
CA LEU A 85 7.21 4.54 -2.93
C LEU A 85 6.13 4.99 -3.91
N LEU A 86 6.38 6.10 -4.59
CA LEU A 86 5.41 6.75 -5.47
C LEU A 86 5.92 6.73 -6.92
N PHE A 87 5.10 6.29 -7.86
CA PHE A 87 5.53 6.11 -9.25
C PHE A 87 4.37 6.22 -10.24
N SER A 88 4.71 6.41 -11.52
CA SER A 88 3.72 6.56 -12.60
C SER A 88 3.29 5.21 -13.20
N SER A 89 4.26 4.37 -13.57
CA SER A 89 4.05 3.06 -14.23
C SER A 89 4.57 1.92 -13.37
N PHE A 90 3.80 0.83 -13.28
CA PHE A 90 4.25 -0.38 -12.58
C PHE A 90 5.43 -1.03 -13.30
N GLU A 91 5.38 -1.14 -14.63
CA GLU A 91 6.43 -1.84 -15.36
C GLU A 91 7.71 -1.00 -15.44
N ASP A 92 7.57 0.30 -15.73
CA ASP A 92 8.72 1.19 -15.95
C ASP A 92 9.27 1.80 -14.66
N GLY A 93 8.38 2.20 -13.75
CA GLY A 93 8.77 2.87 -12.51
C GLY A 93 9.08 1.92 -11.35
N LEU A 94 8.60 0.68 -11.40
CA LEU A 94 8.82 -0.32 -10.34
C LEU A 94 9.49 -1.59 -10.86
N SER A 95 8.86 -2.38 -11.74
CA SER A 95 9.40 -3.68 -12.16
C SER A 95 10.78 -3.62 -12.81
N SER A 96 11.07 -2.56 -13.56
CA SER A 96 12.35 -2.38 -14.27
C SER A 96 13.30 -1.38 -13.59
N ASN A 97 12.90 -0.83 -12.45
CA ASN A 97 13.70 0.11 -11.67
C ASN A 97 14.32 -0.62 -10.47
N ASP A 98 15.57 -1.06 -10.62
CA ASP A 98 16.26 -1.85 -9.59
C ASP A 98 16.40 -1.08 -8.27
N ALA A 99 16.65 0.23 -8.30
CA ALA A 99 16.73 1.03 -7.09
C ALA A 99 15.37 1.11 -6.36
N ALA A 100 14.26 1.28 -7.09
CA ALA A 100 12.92 1.24 -6.52
C ALA A 100 12.57 -0.15 -5.94
N ARG A 101 13.01 -1.23 -6.60
CA ARG A 101 12.84 -2.61 -6.13
C ARG A 101 13.63 -2.89 -4.85
N SER A 102 14.89 -2.49 -4.80
CA SER A 102 15.74 -2.61 -3.61
C SER A 102 15.19 -1.77 -2.45
N PHE A 103 14.69 -0.56 -2.74
CA PHE A 103 13.99 0.25 -1.73
C PHE A 103 12.73 -0.46 -1.21
N LEU A 104 11.89 -1.02 -2.09
CA LEU A 104 10.69 -1.76 -1.69
C LEU A 104 11.04 -3.00 -0.85
N LEU A 105 12.05 -3.76 -1.27
CA LEU A 105 12.55 -4.93 -0.54
C LEU A 105 13.01 -4.53 0.87
N HIS A 106 13.87 -3.52 0.98
CA HIS A 106 14.31 -2.99 2.28
C HIS A 106 13.13 -2.61 3.16
N SER A 107 12.20 -1.84 2.60
CA SER A 107 11.05 -1.31 3.31
C SER A 107 10.14 -2.42 3.86
N LEU A 108 9.91 -3.48 3.07
CA LEU A 108 9.16 -4.66 3.48
C LEU A 108 9.89 -5.45 4.57
N VAL A 109 11.20 -5.64 4.43
CA VAL A 109 12.00 -6.39 5.39
C VAL A 109 12.10 -5.66 6.72
N ASP A 110 12.29 -4.34 6.72
CA ASP A 110 12.26 -3.53 7.95
C ASP A 110 10.89 -3.56 8.62
N SER A 111 9.80 -3.46 7.85
CA SER A 111 8.43 -3.58 8.36
C SER A 111 8.19 -4.93 9.05
N MET A 112 8.69 -6.03 8.46
CA MET A 112 8.62 -7.36 9.07
C MET A 112 9.55 -7.53 10.28
N LEU A 113 10.73 -6.88 10.28
CA LEU A 113 11.61 -6.83 11.46
C LEU A 113 10.94 -6.11 12.62
N LEU A 114 10.21 -5.02 12.34
CA LEU A 114 9.43 -4.30 13.35
C LEU A 114 8.34 -5.19 13.98
N GLU A 115 7.56 -5.92 13.18
CA GLU A 115 6.61 -6.92 13.72
C GLU A 115 7.34 -7.94 14.59
N ARG A 116 8.50 -8.43 14.13
CA ARG A 116 9.28 -9.42 14.88
C ARG A 116 9.83 -8.87 16.19
N ILE A 117 10.26 -7.61 16.21
CA ILE A 117 10.72 -6.91 17.42
C ILE A 117 9.56 -6.80 18.42
N ASP A 118 8.39 -6.32 17.98
CA ASP A 118 7.18 -6.22 18.81
C ASP A 118 6.84 -7.58 19.45
N ASP A 119 6.85 -8.66 18.65
CA ASP A 119 6.61 -10.03 19.14
C ASP A 119 7.66 -10.51 20.17
N VAL A 120 8.91 -10.04 20.07
CA VAL A 120 9.97 -10.40 21.02
C VAL A 120 9.88 -9.56 22.28
N GLU A 121 9.53 -8.27 22.17
CA GLU A 121 9.26 -7.40 23.32
C GLU A 121 8.10 -7.92 24.17
N ASP A 122 7.03 -8.41 23.54
CA ASP A 122 5.89 -9.02 24.23
C ASP A 122 6.31 -10.30 24.99
N ASP A 123 7.23 -11.09 24.45
CA ASP A 123 7.83 -12.25 25.13
C ASP A 123 8.74 -11.84 26.29
N VAL A 124 9.54 -10.78 26.12
CA VAL A 124 10.34 -10.22 27.22
C VAL A 124 9.41 -9.78 28.35
N ARG A 125 8.34 -9.06 28.04
CA ARG A 125 7.33 -8.59 29.02
C ARG A 125 6.65 -9.76 29.72
N THR A 126 6.22 -10.77 28.95
CA THR A 126 5.56 -11.97 29.48
C THR A 126 6.50 -12.77 30.39
N SER A 127 7.74 -13.00 29.95
CA SER A 127 8.73 -13.75 30.74
C SER A 127 9.13 -13.03 32.03
N ALA A 128 9.29 -11.71 31.99
CA ALA A 128 9.53 -10.89 33.17
C ALA A 128 8.37 -10.96 34.18
N SER A 129 7.12 -11.05 33.69
CA SER A 129 5.94 -11.17 34.56
C SER A 129 5.79 -12.54 35.24
N PHE A 130 6.32 -13.61 34.63
CA PHE A 130 6.15 -14.98 35.15
C PHE A 130 7.09 -15.31 36.33
N SER A 131 8.29 -14.71 36.38
CA SER A 131 9.21 -14.89 37.51
C SER A 131 9.86 -13.57 37.91
N PRO A 132 9.23 -12.82 38.84
CA PRO A 132 9.77 -11.55 39.33
C PRO A 132 11.19 -11.66 39.91
N CYS A 133 11.59 -12.86 40.37
CA CYS A 133 12.91 -13.11 40.95
C CYS A 133 13.98 -13.52 39.93
N ASN A 134 13.60 -14.06 38.77
CA ASN A 134 14.56 -14.54 37.76
C ASN A 134 14.77 -13.56 36.61
N GLY A 135 13.97 -12.49 36.54
CA GLY A 135 14.01 -11.53 35.44
C GLY A 135 13.50 -12.10 34.12
N PRO A 136 13.51 -11.29 33.05
CA PRO A 136 13.25 -11.77 31.69
C PRO A 136 14.26 -12.83 31.28
N ARG A 137 13.83 -13.72 30.38
CA ARG A 137 14.71 -14.75 29.83
C ARG A 137 15.85 -14.11 29.01
N THR A 138 17.09 -14.47 29.30
CA THR A 138 18.28 -13.89 28.66
C THR A 138 18.32 -14.17 27.16
N ASP A 139 17.90 -15.35 26.72
CA ASP A 139 17.88 -15.71 25.29
C ASP A 139 16.90 -14.87 24.47
N VAL A 140 15.80 -14.43 25.08
CA VAL A 140 14.82 -13.53 24.43
C VAL A 140 15.39 -12.11 24.34
N ILE A 141 16.11 -11.65 25.37
CA ILE A 141 16.79 -10.35 25.34
C ILE A 141 17.92 -10.32 24.31
N ASP A 142 18.70 -11.40 24.22
CA ASP A 142 19.78 -11.51 23.24
C ASP A 142 19.23 -11.47 21.80
N GLU A 143 18.08 -12.12 21.56
CA GLU A 143 17.39 -12.03 20.26
C GLU A 143 16.86 -10.63 19.99
N LEU A 144 16.25 -9.95 20.97
CA LEU A 144 15.78 -8.56 20.83
C LEU A 144 16.95 -7.64 20.45
N THR A 145 18.06 -7.74 21.19
CA THR A 145 19.28 -6.96 20.94
C THR A 145 19.79 -7.18 19.52
N ARG A 146 19.82 -8.43 19.06
CA ARG A 146 20.24 -8.78 17.70
C ARG A 146 19.33 -8.17 16.62
N LEU A 147 18.02 -8.19 16.85
CA LEU A 147 17.04 -7.63 15.90
C LEU A 147 17.17 -6.11 15.83
N ASP A 148 17.39 -5.44 16.96
CA ASP A 148 17.64 -4.00 17.03
C ASP A 148 18.93 -3.62 16.29
N GLU A 149 20.04 -4.34 16.53
CA GLU A 149 21.31 -4.13 15.81
C GLU A 149 21.15 -4.33 14.29
N LEU A 150 20.42 -5.38 13.90
CA LEU A 150 20.15 -5.68 12.50
C LEU A 150 19.33 -4.57 11.85
N ARG A 151 18.27 -4.09 12.51
CA ARG A 151 17.42 -3.00 12.03
C ARG A 151 18.20 -1.69 11.90
N GLU A 152 18.96 -1.34 12.93
CA GLU A 152 19.81 -0.14 12.96
C GLU A 152 20.86 -0.17 11.83
N SER A 153 21.48 -1.33 11.58
CA SER A 153 22.40 -1.48 10.45
C SER A 153 21.72 -1.23 9.10
N GLY A 154 20.46 -1.65 8.94
CA GLY A 154 19.68 -1.40 7.74
C GLY A 154 19.27 0.06 7.55
N ARG A 155 19.02 0.77 8.65
CA ARG A 155 18.74 2.21 8.61
C ARG A 155 19.96 3.00 8.14
N ARG A 156 21.15 2.69 8.66
CA ARG A 156 22.39 3.42 8.30
C ARG A 156 22.70 3.39 6.81
N LEU A 157 22.37 2.30 6.12
CA LEU A 157 22.52 2.19 4.66
C LEU A 157 21.74 3.26 3.89
N LEU A 158 20.71 3.85 4.50
CA LEU A 158 19.87 4.88 3.88
C LEU A 158 20.20 6.30 4.36
N VAL A 159 20.80 6.46 5.55
CA VAL A 159 21.07 7.77 6.17
C VAL A 159 22.49 8.29 5.89
N ASP A 160 23.50 7.43 5.96
CA ASP A 160 24.91 7.84 5.85
C ASP A 160 25.28 8.39 4.46
N GLU A 161 24.38 8.27 3.49
CA GLU A 161 24.52 8.83 2.14
C GLU A 161 23.93 10.23 1.98
N ALA A 162 23.11 10.69 2.93
CA ALA A 162 22.31 11.92 2.80
C ALA A 162 22.96 13.19 3.39
N SER A 163 24.25 13.16 3.75
CA SER A 163 24.92 14.31 4.39
C SER A 163 24.81 15.58 3.51
N PRO A 164 24.12 16.65 3.97
CA PRO A 164 23.78 17.82 3.15
C PRO A 164 24.95 18.76 2.80
N SER A 165 26.16 18.50 3.28
CA SER A 165 27.26 19.47 3.24
C SER A 165 27.94 19.61 1.87
N ASP A 166 27.72 18.68 0.94
CA ASP A 166 28.25 18.78 -0.43
C ASP A 166 27.15 19.14 -1.42
N VAL A 167 26.73 20.41 -1.39
CA VAL A 167 25.86 21.06 -2.41
C VAL A 167 26.56 21.15 -3.78
N GLY A 168 27.72 20.51 -3.95
CA GLY A 168 28.56 20.50 -5.15
C GLY A 168 28.47 19.19 -5.95
N GLY A 169 27.27 18.76 -6.35
CA GLY A 169 27.05 18.01 -7.59
C GLY A 169 27.55 16.56 -7.69
N GLY A 170 28.06 15.96 -6.63
CA GLY A 170 28.41 14.53 -6.57
C GLY A 170 27.52 13.79 -5.59
N GLY A 171 26.22 13.68 -5.87
CA GLY A 171 25.31 12.89 -5.05
C GLY A 171 25.89 11.49 -4.88
N ARG A 172 26.08 11.04 -3.63
CA ARG A 172 26.49 9.66 -3.36
C ARG A 172 25.47 8.75 -4.02
N GLU A 173 25.99 7.85 -4.85
CA GLU A 173 25.18 6.89 -5.60
C GLU A 173 24.54 5.93 -4.60
N TYR A 174 23.20 5.88 -4.62
CA TYR A 174 22.42 4.97 -3.80
C TYR A 174 22.86 3.52 -4.00
N ASP A 175 23.54 2.92 -3.00
CA ASP A 175 24.06 1.55 -3.11
C ASP A 175 22.96 0.50 -2.86
N PHE A 176 22.14 0.30 -3.88
CA PHE A 176 21.07 -0.70 -3.89
C PHE A 176 21.59 -2.13 -3.67
N ARG A 177 22.86 -2.43 -3.96
CA ARG A 177 23.45 -3.76 -3.75
C ARG A 177 23.72 -4.02 -2.27
N ALA A 178 24.23 -3.02 -1.55
CA ALA A 178 24.40 -3.11 -0.09
C ALA A 178 23.05 -3.32 0.60
N ILE A 179 22.01 -2.62 0.14
CA ILE A 179 20.63 -2.77 0.63
C ILE A 179 20.09 -4.17 0.37
N ASP A 180 20.26 -4.71 -0.84
CA ASP A 180 19.83 -6.07 -1.17
C ASP A 180 20.57 -7.12 -0.31
N TYR A 181 21.88 -6.92 -0.11
CA TYR A 181 22.69 -7.81 0.73
C TYR A 181 22.20 -7.82 2.18
N TRP A 182 21.97 -6.63 2.76
CA TRP A 182 21.41 -6.51 4.10
C TRP A 182 20.02 -7.15 4.18
N SER A 183 19.13 -6.85 3.23
CA SER A 183 17.76 -7.36 3.20
C SER A 183 17.73 -8.88 3.17
N LYS A 184 18.59 -9.50 2.35
CA LYS A 184 18.77 -10.97 2.33
C LYS A 184 19.32 -11.51 3.65
N GLY A 185 20.24 -10.79 4.30
CA GLY A 185 20.71 -11.10 5.65
C GLY A 185 19.58 -11.11 6.68
N ALA A 186 18.79 -10.04 6.70
CA ALA A 186 17.67 -9.88 7.61
C ALA A 186 16.54 -10.90 7.36
N MET A 187 16.22 -11.19 6.10
CA MET A 187 15.25 -12.24 5.76
C MET A 187 15.69 -13.62 6.26
N ARG A 188 17.00 -13.94 6.24
CA ARG A 188 17.50 -15.19 6.83
C ARG A 188 17.26 -15.25 8.34
N HIS A 189 17.24 -14.11 9.03
CA HIS A 189 16.87 -14.02 10.45
C HIS A 189 15.37 -14.21 10.65
N LEU A 190 14.54 -13.53 9.86
CA LEU A 190 13.07 -13.66 9.91
C LEU A 190 12.56 -15.09 9.65
N HIS A 191 13.31 -15.88 8.88
CA HIS A 191 12.98 -17.30 8.64
C HIS A 191 13.38 -18.25 9.77
N ARG A 192 14.21 -17.83 10.72
CA ARG A 192 14.63 -18.72 11.80
C ARG A 192 13.43 -18.97 12.74
N PRO A 193 13.08 -20.24 13.01
CA PRO A 193 12.14 -20.55 14.09
C PRO A 193 12.64 -19.92 15.39
N ARG A 194 11.74 -19.44 16.25
CA ARG A 194 12.14 -18.98 17.60
C ARG A 194 12.90 -20.12 18.29
N THR A 195 14.09 -19.83 18.79
CA THR A 195 14.86 -20.76 19.61
C THR A 195 14.25 -20.77 21.01
N GLY A 196 13.19 -21.55 21.20
CA GLY A 196 12.55 -21.76 22.50
C GLY A 196 12.05 -23.20 22.59
N ASN A 197 12.41 -23.88 23.69
CA ASN A 197 12.20 -25.32 23.92
C ASN A 197 10.80 -25.83 23.51
N GLY A 198 10.68 -26.31 22.27
CA GLY A 198 9.54 -27.11 21.80
C GLY A 198 8.21 -26.39 21.67
N ASP A 199 8.17 -25.06 21.71
CA ASP A 199 6.89 -24.35 21.56
C ASP A 199 6.50 -24.33 20.07
N GLU A 200 5.62 -25.26 19.68
CA GLU A 200 5.02 -25.37 18.35
C GLU A 200 4.24 -24.10 17.93
N GLY A 201 4.13 -23.10 18.80
CA GLY A 201 3.37 -21.86 18.60
C GLY A 201 4.08 -20.75 17.82
N SER A 202 5.40 -20.81 17.56
CA SER A 202 6.09 -19.70 16.87
C SER A 202 5.67 -19.62 15.39
N ARG A 203 4.69 -18.76 15.11
CA ARG A 203 4.24 -18.48 13.74
C ARG A 203 5.37 -17.84 12.94
N PRO A 204 5.67 -18.34 11.72
CA PRO A 204 6.61 -17.67 10.83
C PRO A 204 6.05 -16.30 10.44
N VAL A 205 6.93 -15.28 10.36
CA VAL A 205 6.54 -13.97 9.85
C VAL A 205 6.09 -14.12 8.39
N ARG A 206 4.97 -13.47 8.05
CA ARG A 206 4.40 -13.47 6.70
C ARG A 206 4.27 -12.06 6.20
N ALA A 207 4.60 -11.83 4.94
CA ALA A 207 4.36 -10.54 4.30
C ALA A 207 2.86 -10.34 4.10
N ARG A 208 2.30 -9.23 4.60
CA ARG A 208 0.87 -8.88 4.45
C ARG A 208 0.72 -7.74 3.46
N VAL A 209 0.00 -7.97 2.37
CA VAL A 209 -0.21 -7.01 1.28
C VAL A 209 -1.70 -6.64 1.18
N LEU A 210 -2.01 -5.38 1.47
CA LEU A 210 -3.32 -4.79 1.22
C LEU A 210 -3.32 -4.12 -0.17
N TYR A 211 -4.07 -4.69 -1.10
CA TYR A 211 -4.19 -4.15 -2.46
C TYR A 211 -5.48 -3.32 -2.61
N VAL A 212 -5.35 -2.08 -3.09
CA VAL A 212 -6.44 -1.10 -3.18
C VAL A 212 -6.64 -0.66 -4.65
N PRO A 213 -7.52 -1.33 -5.41
CA PRO A 213 -7.80 -1.02 -6.81
C PRO A 213 -8.92 0.02 -7.02
N THR A 214 -9.44 0.65 -5.97
CA THR A 214 -10.68 1.43 -6.01
C THR A 214 -10.70 2.50 -7.10
N ALA A 215 -9.57 3.15 -7.39
CA ALA A 215 -9.48 4.15 -8.46
C ALA A 215 -9.92 3.61 -9.83
N MET A 216 -9.71 2.31 -10.09
CA MET A 216 -10.13 1.64 -11.33
C MET A 216 -11.64 1.40 -11.41
N TYR A 217 -12.38 1.54 -10.31
CA TYR A 217 -13.80 1.20 -10.22
C TYR A 217 -14.73 2.38 -10.54
N ALA A 218 -14.16 3.54 -10.86
CA ALA A 218 -14.91 4.68 -11.36
C ALA A 218 -15.70 4.27 -12.62
N LEU A 219 -16.96 4.66 -12.66
CA LEU A 219 -17.83 4.34 -13.77
C LEU A 219 -17.67 5.41 -14.84
N ASP A 220 -17.51 4.98 -16.09
CA ASP A 220 -17.57 5.86 -17.24
C ASP A 220 -19.04 6.02 -17.66
N ALA A 221 -19.57 7.23 -17.46
CA ALA A 221 -20.95 7.58 -17.82
C ALA A 221 -21.16 7.59 -19.34
N GLY A 222 -20.11 7.80 -20.13
CA GLY A 222 -20.15 7.73 -21.59
C GLY A 222 -20.10 6.29 -22.14
N SER A 223 -19.83 5.30 -21.30
CA SER A 223 -19.70 3.92 -21.73
C SER A 223 -21.06 3.31 -22.12
N SER A 224 -21.08 2.58 -23.23
CA SER A 224 -22.24 1.75 -23.62
C SER A 224 -22.41 0.50 -22.76
N CYS A 225 -21.44 0.18 -21.90
CA CYS A 225 -21.53 -0.94 -20.97
C CYS A 225 -22.31 -0.56 -19.72
N THR A 226 -23.18 -1.47 -19.26
CA THR A 226 -23.87 -1.31 -17.98
C THR A 226 -22.86 -1.16 -16.83
N PRO A 227 -23.20 -0.41 -15.76
CA PRO A 227 -22.32 -0.27 -14.60
C PRO A 227 -21.82 -1.59 -14.03
N GLY A 228 -22.68 -2.62 -13.98
CA GLY A 228 -22.30 -3.96 -13.52
C GLY A 228 -21.20 -4.59 -14.38
N LYS A 229 -21.28 -4.45 -15.71
CA LYS A 229 -20.26 -4.97 -16.64
C LYS A 229 -18.95 -4.20 -16.55
N GLN A 230 -19.01 -2.88 -16.38
CA GLN A 230 -17.83 -2.05 -16.15
C GLN A 230 -17.10 -2.49 -14.86
N ARG A 231 -17.83 -2.61 -13.74
CA ARG A 231 -17.26 -3.08 -12.47
C ARG A 231 -16.71 -4.50 -12.56
N GLN A 232 -17.37 -5.41 -13.28
CA GLN A 232 -16.87 -6.77 -13.49
C GLN A 232 -15.52 -6.78 -14.22
N ARG A 233 -15.38 -5.97 -15.29
CA ARG A 233 -14.12 -5.81 -16.02
C ARG A 233 -13.05 -5.21 -15.12
N ALA A 234 -13.34 -4.12 -14.43
CA ALA A 234 -12.40 -3.47 -13.54
C ALA A 234 -11.92 -4.40 -12.40
N ARG A 235 -12.81 -5.23 -11.84
CA ARG A 235 -12.42 -6.26 -10.84
C ARG A 235 -11.54 -7.36 -11.44
N SER A 236 -11.81 -7.79 -12.67
CA SER A 236 -10.97 -8.75 -13.38
C SER A 236 -9.57 -8.17 -13.64
N ASP A 237 -9.48 -6.91 -14.04
CA ASP A 237 -8.20 -6.25 -14.32
C ASP A 237 -7.44 -5.94 -13.02
N GLY A 238 -8.14 -5.49 -11.98
CA GLY A 238 -7.56 -5.34 -10.64
C GLY A 238 -6.99 -6.65 -10.10
N LYS A 239 -7.68 -7.79 -10.32
CA LYS A 239 -7.14 -9.11 -9.98
C LYS A 239 -5.82 -9.40 -10.68
N LYS A 240 -5.76 -9.21 -12.01
CA LYS A 240 -4.54 -9.45 -12.80
C LYS A 240 -3.37 -8.56 -12.34
N ARG A 241 -3.64 -7.29 -12.05
CA ARG A 241 -2.62 -6.34 -11.56
C ARG A 241 -2.14 -6.69 -10.17
N ARG A 242 -3.04 -7.09 -9.27
CA ARG A 242 -2.66 -7.64 -7.97
C ARG A 242 -1.77 -8.88 -8.14
N ASP A 243 -2.16 -9.82 -8.98
CA ASP A 243 -1.38 -11.06 -9.16
C ASP A 243 0.05 -10.73 -9.64
N LYS A 244 0.23 -9.79 -10.57
CA LYS A 244 1.56 -9.26 -10.96
C LYS A 244 2.34 -8.62 -9.79
N LEU A 245 1.67 -7.84 -8.95
CA LEU A 245 2.29 -7.26 -7.76
C LEU A 245 2.74 -8.36 -6.78
N LEU A 246 1.92 -9.39 -6.58
CA LEU A 246 2.26 -10.50 -5.69
C LEU A 246 3.41 -11.33 -6.23
N ASP A 247 3.48 -11.53 -7.55
CA ASP A 247 4.63 -12.17 -8.20
C ASP A 247 5.91 -11.37 -7.93
N LEU A 248 5.87 -10.03 -8.12
CA LEU A 248 7.00 -9.15 -7.79
C LEU A 248 7.40 -9.24 -6.32
N VAL A 249 6.45 -9.16 -5.39
CA VAL A 249 6.72 -9.24 -3.95
C VAL A 249 7.30 -10.60 -3.57
N ALA A 250 6.76 -11.69 -4.12
CA ALA A 250 7.28 -13.04 -3.89
C ALA A 250 8.72 -13.18 -4.43
N ASP A 251 9.00 -12.62 -5.61
CA ASP A 251 10.35 -12.60 -6.18
C ASP A 251 11.33 -11.82 -5.31
N LEU A 252 10.95 -10.63 -4.83
CA LEU A 252 11.77 -9.82 -3.92
C LEU A 252 12.06 -10.55 -2.60
N LEU A 253 11.07 -11.26 -2.05
CA LEU A 253 11.17 -11.99 -0.78
C LEU A 253 11.73 -13.41 -0.93
N THR A 254 12.14 -13.80 -2.13
CA THR A 254 12.80 -15.08 -2.38
C THR A 254 14.29 -14.97 -2.07
N LEU A 255 14.74 -15.75 -1.10
CA LEU A 255 16.17 -15.94 -0.84
C LEU A 255 16.75 -16.82 -1.94
N ALA A 256 17.46 -16.21 -2.88
CA ALA A 256 18.41 -16.95 -3.70
C ALA A 256 19.62 -17.28 -2.81
N ASP A 257 19.72 -18.52 -2.34
CA ASP A 257 20.99 -19.04 -1.82
C ASP A 257 21.88 -19.30 -3.04
N ASP A 258 22.87 -18.43 -3.24
CA ASP A 258 23.81 -18.51 -4.38
C ASP A 258 24.60 -19.83 -4.43
N ASP A 259 24.62 -20.59 -3.33
CA ASP A 259 25.57 -21.69 -3.13
C ASP A 259 24.94 -23.08 -2.95
N THR A 260 23.62 -23.20 -3.01
CA THR A 260 22.98 -24.51 -2.89
C THR A 260 22.05 -24.81 -4.06
N ASN A 261 22.39 -25.88 -4.78
CA ASN A 261 21.56 -26.56 -5.77
C ASN A 261 20.28 -27.18 -5.13
N ASP A 262 19.90 -26.69 -3.95
CA ASP A 262 18.91 -27.29 -3.07
C ASP A 262 17.52 -26.74 -3.43
N ARG A 263 16.59 -27.67 -3.64
CA ARG A 263 15.20 -27.39 -4.04
C ARG A 263 14.38 -26.73 -2.92
N ASN A 264 15.01 -26.46 -1.77
CA ASN A 264 14.39 -25.86 -0.61
C ASN A 264 14.52 -24.33 -0.63
N ARG A 265 13.95 -23.69 -1.66
CA ARG A 265 13.77 -22.23 -1.64
C ARG A 265 12.97 -21.84 -0.40
N ARG A 266 13.63 -21.14 0.53
CA ARG A 266 12.99 -20.54 1.68
C ARG A 266 12.31 -19.25 1.22
N MET A 267 10.99 -19.26 1.25
CA MET A 267 10.16 -18.14 0.82
C MET A 267 9.33 -17.66 2.01
N ILE A 268 9.37 -16.34 2.26
CA ILE A 268 8.44 -15.72 3.20
C ILE A 268 7.04 -15.86 2.62
N GLY A 269 6.11 -16.43 3.37
CA GLY A 269 4.72 -16.56 2.93
C GLY A 269 4.12 -15.17 2.71
N VAL A 270 3.46 -14.96 1.57
CA VAL A 270 2.76 -13.71 1.24
C VAL A 270 1.27 -13.91 1.42
N LEU A 271 0.65 -13.15 2.31
CA LEU A 271 -0.80 -13.04 2.46
C LEU A 271 -1.28 -11.76 1.78
N SER A 272 -2.35 -11.85 1.00
CA SER A 272 -2.94 -10.67 0.36
C SER A 272 -4.45 -10.67 0.42
N THR A 273 -5.03 -9.48 0.53
CA THR A 273 -6.45 -9.23 0.34
C THR A 273 -6.66 -7.94 -0.45
N THR A 274 -7.78 -7.86 -1.16
CA THR A 274 -8.17 -6.70 -1.95
C THR A 274 -9.24 -5.91 -1.21
N LEU A 275 -8.98 -4.62 -0.95
CA LEU A 275 -9.90 -3.70 -0.31
C LEU A 275 -10.56 -2.79 -1.35
N ASP A 276 -11.88 -2.89 -1.45
CA ASP A 276 -12.73 -1.98 -2.23
C ASP A 276 -13.20 -0.85 -1.30
N LEU A 277 -12.62 0.34 -1.42
CA LEU A 277 -12.91 1.45 -0.48
C LEU A 277 -14.32 2.01 -0.65
N HIS A 278 -15.00 1.73 -1.77
CA HIS A 278 -16.35 2.22 -2.00
C HIS A 278 -17.38 1.55 -1.08
N ASP A 279 -17.24 0.25 -0.83
CA ASP A 279 -18.16 -0.53 0.01
C ASP A 279 -17.49 -1.14 1.25
N GLY A 280 -16.19 -0.89 1.42
CA GLY A 280 -15.37 -1.40 2.53
C GLY A 280 -15.17 -2.91 2.52
N SER A 281 -15.55 -3.60 1.44
CA SER A 281 -15.49 -5.05 1.39
C SER A 281 -14.08 -5.54 1.08
N LEU A 282 -13.76 -6.68 1.70
CA LEU A 282 -12.56 -7.44 1.44
C LEU A 282 -12.87 -8.57 0.46
N LYS A 283 -12.03 -8.70 -0.56
CA LYS A 283 -12.22 -9.64 -1.66
C LYS A 283 -10.92 -10.37 -1.94
N GLN A 284 -11.04 -11.55 -2.54
CA GLN A 284 -9.95 -12.28 -3.19
C GLN A 284 -8.71 -12.49 -2.30
N HIS A 285 -8.89 -13.21 -1.20
CA HIS A 285 -7.78 -13.62 -0.33
C HIS A 285 -6.80 -14.53 -1.08
N VAL A 286 -5.50 -14.32 -0.86
CA VAL A 286 -4.40 -15.09 -1.45
C VAL A 286 -3.38 -15.43 -0.37
N GLY A 287 -2.79 -16.62 -0.44
CA GLY A 287 -1.68 -17.04 0.42
C GLY A 287 -2.03 -18.02 1.54
N SER A 288 -3.31 -18.21 1.86
CA SER A 288 -3.78 -19.23 2.79
C SER A 288 -5.26 -19.56 2.60
N ASP A 289 -5.64 -20.80 2.91
CA ASP A 289 -7.03 -21.23 3.01
C ASP A 289 -7.65 -20.92 4.40
N ASP A 290 -6.82 -20.58 5.39
CA ASP A 290 -7.29 -20.20 6.72
C ASP A 290 -7.74 -18.73 6.74
N MET A 291 -9.06 -18.56 6.68
CA MET A 291 -9.72 -17.25 6.68
C MET A 291 -9.46 -16.43 7.95
N SER A 292 -9.03 -17.04 9.06
CA SER A 292 -8.71 -16.33 10.30
C SER A 292 -7.44 -15.48 10.21
N LEU A 293 -6.62 -15.69 9.18
CA LEU A 293 -5.40 -14.93 8.90
C LEU A 293 -5.66 -13.62 8.15
N PHE A 294 -6.90 -13.40 7.72
CA PHE A 294 -7.30 -12.22 6.95
C PHE A 294 -8.18 -11.30 7.81
N PRO A 295 -8.19 -9.99 7.50
CA PRO A 295 -9.03 -9.05 8.23
C PRO A 295 -10.50 -9.34 8.00
N ARG A 296 -11.35 -8.92 8.95
CA ARG A 296 -12.80 -9.16 8.87
C ARG A 296 -13.51 -8.11 8.02
N ASN A 297 -12.98 -6.90 7.97
CA ASN A 297 -13.52 -5.76 7.23
C ASN A 297 -12.41 -4.79 6.79
N GLY A 298 -12.74 -3.80 5.96
CA GLY A 298 -11.76 -2.85 5.44
C GLY A 298 -11.04 -2.01 6.48
N MET A 299 -11.68 -1.68 7.61
CA MET A 299 -11.04 -0.91 8.68
C MET A 299 -10.06 -1.78 9.47
N ASP A 300 -10.46 -3.02 9.80
CA ASP A 300 -9.59 -4.02 10.41
C ASP A 300 -8.34 -4.26 9.55
N ALA A 301 -8.47 -4.18 8.22
CA ALA A 301 -7.37 -4.38 7.28
C ALA A 301 -6.27 -3.33 7.37
N LEU A 302 -6.58 -2.10 7.82
CA LEU A 302 -5.60 -1.03 8.01
C LEU A 302 -5.14 -0.88 9.46
N THR A 303 -6.00 -1.26 10.42
CA THR A 303 -5.75 -1.06 11.85
C THR A 303 -5.16 -2.32 12.49
N THR A 304 -5.98 -3.37 12.66
CA THR A 304 -5.61 -4.58 13.41
C THR A 304 -4.79 -5.58 12.61
N TRP A 305 -5.00 -5.70 11.30
CA TRP A 305 -4.28 -6.64 10.44
C TRP A 305 -2.84 -6.19 10.16
N ARG A 306 -2.55 -4.89 10.32
CA ARG A 306 -1.22 -4.28 10.22
C ARG A 306 -0.47 -4.75 8.97
N PRO A 307 -0.92 -4.35 7.76
CA PRO A 307 -0.29 -4.76 6.52
C PRO A 307 1.14 -4.22 6.47
N HIS A 308 2.06 -4.98 5.88
CA HIS A 308 3.41 -4.50 5.61
C HIS A 308 3.47 -3.62 4.37
N LEU A 309 2.50 -3.81 3.45
CA LEU A 309 2.38 -3.05 2.22
C LEU A 309 0.93 -2.65 1.99
N VAL A 310 0.69 -1.34 1.83
CA VAL A 310 -0.54 -0.80 1.29
C VAL A 310 -0.26 -0.32 -0.13
N TYR A 311 -0.76 -1.05 -1.12
CA TYR A 311 -0.58 -0.72 -2.52
C TYR A 311 -1.84 -0.09 -3.10
N VAL A 312 -1.75 1.17 -3.50
CA VAL A 312 -2.85 1.95 -4.08
C VAL A 312 -2.64 2.10 -5.58
N GLU A 313 -3.54 1.50 -6.34
CA GLU A 313 -3.46 1.43 -7.79
C GLU A 313 -3.89 2.75 -8.48
N GLY A 314 -3.46 2.93 -9.72
CA GLY A 314 -3.90 4.04 -10.57
C GLY A 314 -5.33 3.89 -11.09
N GLY A 315 -5.93 4.99 -11.53
CA GLY A 315 -7.30 5.05 -12.05
C GLY A 315 -7.82 6.48 -11.96
N ASN A 316 -9.09 6.67 -11.63
CA ASN A 316 -9.66 7.99 -11.38
C ASN A 316 -9.38 8.42 -9.93
N THR A 317 -8.62 9.50 -9.77
CA THR A 317 -8.14 10.09 -8.52
C THR A 317 -9.27 10.67 -7.68
N PHE A 318 -10.24 11.33 -8.33
CA PHE A 318 -11.39 11.93 -7.65
C PHE A 318 -12.28 10.88 -7.00
N TRP A 319 -12.56 9.80 -7.72
CA TRP A 319 -13.29 8.65 -7.19
C TRP A 319 -12.54 7.97 -6.04
N LEU A 320 -11.23 7.78 -6.18
CA LEU A 320 -10.39 7.22 -5.12
C LEU A 320 -10.48 8.06 -3.85
N ARG A 321 -10.27 9.37 -3.96
CA ARG A 321 -10.31 10.30 -2.83
C ARG A 321 -11.69 10.35 -2.18
N HIS A 322 -12.76 10.37 -2.98
CA HIS A 322 -14.14 10.33 -2.49
C HIS A 322 -14.42 9.07 -1.66
N CYS A 323 -14.01 7.89 -2.15
CA CYS A 323 -14.20 6.63 -1.42
C CYS A 323 -13.36 6.58 -0.13
N MET A 324 -12.13 7.11 -0.16
CA MET A 324 -11.31 7.20 1.05
C MET A 324 -11.97 8.09 2.13
N GLU A 325 -12.56 9.21 1.74
CA GLU A 325 -13.30 10.10 2.66
C GLU A 325 -14.54 9.40 3.23
N GLY A 326 -15.40 8.89 2.34
CA GLY A 326 -16.71 8.37 2.71
C GLY A 326 -16.63 7.14 3.63
N GLY A 327 -15.55 6.36 3.50
CA GLY A 327 -15.28 5.22 4.38
C GLY A 327 -14.44 5.53 5.62
N GLY A 328 -14.03 6.78 5.83
CA GLY A 328 -13.13 7.15 6.94
C GLY A 328 -11.74 6.52 6.85
N TYR A 329 -11.28 6.16 5.65
CA TYR A 329 -10.02 5.45 5.43
C TYR A 329 -8.80 6.38 5.42
N MET A 330 -8.99 7.69 5.25
CA MET A 330 -7.90 8.67 5.21
C MET A 330 -7.04 8.61 6.46
N SER A 331 -7.66 8.71 7.65
CA SER A 331 -6.95 8.64 8.93
C SER A 331 -6.34 7.26 9.15
N ALA A 332 -7.08 6.18 8.90
CA ALA A 332 -6.59 4.81 9.06
C ALA A 332 -5.36 4.51 8.16
N MET A 333 -5.34 4.97 6.91
CA MET A 333 -4.18 4.83 6.03
C MET A 333 -3.00 5.68 6.52
N ARG A 334 -3.25 6.93 6.92
CA ARG A 334 -2.20 7.78 7.52
C ARG A 334 -1.60 7.12 8.75
N ASP A 335 -2.41 6.63 9.68
CA ASP A 335 -1.92 6.02 10.90
C ASP A 335 -1.17 4.72 10.63
N ALA A 336 -1.62 3.91 9.65
CA ALA A 336 -0.90 2.71 9.22
C ALA A 336 0.48 3.03 8.64
N CYS A 337 0.62 4.12 7.89
CA CYS A 337 1.85 4.48 7.16
C CYS A 337 2.77 5.46 7.90
N CYS A 338 2.25 6.31 8.78
CA CYS A 338 3.00 7.32 9.55
C CYS A 338 3.17 6.95 11.02
N GLY A 339 2.33 6.05 11.53
CA GLY A 339 2.13 5.84 12.97
C GLY A 339 1.05 6.77 13.52
N ALA A 340 0.37 6.33 14.58
CA ALA A 340 -0.55 7.21 15.31
C ALA A 340 0.29 8.34 15.94
N GLY A 341 -0.06 9.60 15.67
CA GLY A 341 0.73 10.82 15.92
C GLY A 341 1.07 11.17 17.38
N GLY A 342 1.49 10.19 18.18
CA GLY A 342 1.90 10.36 19.56
C GLY A 342 2.47 9.07 20.15
N VAL A 343 3.80 9.00 20.26
CA VAL A 343 4.51 8.33 21.36
C VAL A 343 4.49 6.79 21.39
N THR A 344 3.94 6.08 20.41
CA THR A 344 4.33 4.66 20.24
C THR A 344 5.68 4.59 19.53
N ARG A 345 6.67 3.95 20.17
CA ARG A 345 8.06 3.81 19.69
C ARG A 345 8.19 3.15 18.30
N GLY A 346 7.14 2.52 17.79
CA GLY A 346 7.06 2.05 16.41
C GLY A 346 6.37 3.09 15.55
N GLY A 347 7.09 3.66 14.57
CA GLY A 347 6.49 4.45 13.49
C GLY A 347 5.49 3.64 12.67
N GLY A 348 5.03 4.20 11.54
CA GLY A 348 4.11 3.49 10.65
C GLY A 348 4.64 2.12 10.24
N TYR A 349 3.81 1.10 10.40
CA TYR A 349 4.19 -0.28 10.06
C TYR A 349 4.10 -0.54 8.56
N ALA A 350 3.19 0.13 7.86
CA ALA A 350 2.92 -0.14 6.46
C ALA A 350 3.77 0.74 5.53
N VAL A 351 4.39 0.09 4.55
CA VAL A 351 4.96 0.79 3.38
C VAL A 351 3.80 1.22 2.49
N TYR A 352 3.73 2.50 2.15
CA TYR A 352 2.77 3.00 1.18
C TYR A 352 3.34 2.91 -0.24
N CYS A 353 2.69 2.19 -1.15
CA CYS A 353 3.02 2.21 -2.58
C CYS A 353 1.89 2.85 -3.37
N GLY A 354 2.14 4.03 -3.95
CA GLY A 354 1.16 4.78 -4.73
C GLY A 354 1.50 4.79 -6.20
N LYS A 355 0.63 4.23 -7.04
CA LYS A 355 0.76 4.33 -8.50
C LYS A 355 -0.19 5.37 -9.07
N SER A 356 0.32 6.32 -9.84
CA SER A 356 -0.50 7.30 -10.58
C SER A 356 -1.49 8.04 -9.65
N ALA A 357 -2.81 7.79 -9.75
CA ALA A 357 -3.81 8.29 -8.80
C ALA A 357 -3.41 8.02 -7.33
N GLY A 358 -2.86 6.84 -7.02
CA GLY A 358 -2.32 6.50 -5.70
C GLY A 358 -1.15 7.39 -5.25
N ALA A 359 -0.33 7.89 -6.20
CA ALA A 359 0.72 8.86 -5.90
C ALA A 359 0.15 10.26 -5.66
N ILE A 360 -0.84 10.68 -6.45
CA ILE A 360 -1.51 11.98 -6.27
C ILE A 360 -2.16 12.06 -4.89
N VAL A 361 -2.97 11.06 -4.51
CA VAL A 361 -3.63 11.08 -3.18
C VAL A 361 -2.65 10.95 -2.02
N ALA A 362 -1.42 10.48 -2.24
CA ALA A 362 -0.39 10.46 -1.20
C ALA A 362 0.15 11.85 -0.85
N GLY A 363 -0.02 12.82 -1.75
CA GLY A 363 0.45 14.18 -1.58
C GLY A 363 -0.43 15.05 -0.68
N LEU A 364 -0.06 16.33 -0.62
CA LEU A 364 -0.75 17.36 0.15
C LEU A 364 -2.18 17.56 -0.34
N ASP A 365 -2.38 17.62 -1.64
CA ASP A 365 -3.69 17.81 -2.28
C ASP A 365 -3.82 16.98 -3.56
N VAL A 366 -5.07 16.76 -3.98
CA VAL A 366 -5.40 16.02 -5.20
C VAL A 366 -5.56 16.90 -6.44
N GLY A 367 -5.26 18.19 -6.33
CA GLY A 367 -5.53 19.20 -7.36
C GLY A 367 -4.73 18.98 -8.64
N THR A 368 -3.57 18.31 -8.57
CA THR A 368 -2.76 17.97 -9.75
C THR A 368 -3.47 17.04 -10.73
N ALA A 369 -4.46 16.25 -10.28
CA ALA A 369 -5.30 15.41 -11.14
C ALA A 369 -6.13 16.25 -12.14
N THR A 370 -6.40 17.52 -11.83
CA THR A 370 -7.19 18.41 -12.69
C THR A 370 -6.43 18.89 -13.94
N TRP A 371 -5.10 18.71 -14.00
CA TRP A 371 -4.26 19.38 -14.99
C TRP A 371 -4.22 18.68 -16.35
N LYS A 372 -4.29 17.35 -16.37
CA LYS A 372 -4.24 16.54 -17.62
C LYS A 372 -5.60 16.30 -18.24
N GLY A 373 -6.66 16.46 -17.45
CA GLY A 373 -8.03 16.12 -17.84
C GLY A 373 -8.27 14.62 -18.07
N TRP A 374 -7.40 13.75 -17.54
CA TRP A 374 -7.54 12.29 -17.62
C TRP A 374 -8.51 11.74 -16.57
N ASP A 375 -8.59 12.41 -15.42
CA ASP A 375 -9.51 12.09 -14.33
C ASP A 375 -10.83 12.84 -14.54
N ASP A 376 -11.94 12.11 -14.62
CA ASP A 376 -13.29 12.68 -14.75
C ASP A 376 -13.87 13.02 -13.37
N PRO A 377 -14.08 14.31 -13.02
CA PRO A 377 -14.66 14.70 -11.73
C PRO A 377 -16.16 14.37 -11.64
N SER A 378 -16.87 14.21 -12.76
CA SER A 378 -18.32 13.98 -12.78
C SER A 378 -18.74 12.62 -12.21
N VAL A 379 -17.77 11.71 -11.99
CA VAL A 379 -17.99 10.42 -11.32
C VAL A 379 -18.29 10.58 -9.82
N VAL A 380 -18.07 11.77 -9.24
CA VAL A 380 -18.32 12.06 -7.83
C VAL A 380 -19.53 13.01 -7.70
N PRO A 381 -20.66 12.54 -7.15
CA PRO A 381 -21.84 13.38 -6.95
C PRO A 381 -21.56 14.59 -6.05
N GLY A 382 -21.96 15.77 -6.50
CA GLY A 382 -21.76 17.06 -5.82
C GLY A 382 -20.38 17.69 -5.97
N MET A 383 -19.47 17.06 -6.72
CA MET A 383 -18.12 17.57 -7.03
C MET A 383 -17.77 17.36 -8.50
N GLU A 384 -18.72 17.64 -9.39
CA GLU A 384 -18.62 17.28 -10.80
C GLU A 384 -17.71 18.22 -11.63
N ARG A 385 -17.19 19.31 -11.06
CA ARG A 385 -16.34 20.27 -11.76
C ARG A 385 -14.91 20.21 -11.25
N TYR A 386 -13.93 20.44 -12.11
CA TYR A 386 -12.53 20.50 -11.73
C TYR A 386 -12.24 21.53 -10.62
N ASP A 387 -12.95 22.67 -10.61
CA ASP A 387 -12.79 23.71 -9.59
C ASP A 387 -13.19 23.22 -8.18
N ASP A 388 -14.11 22.25 -8.08
CA ASP A 388 -14.54 21.66 -6.81
C ASP A 388 -13.41 20.86 -6.13
N TRP A 389 -12.38 20.47 -6.89
CA TRP A 389 -11.24 19.69 -6.43
C TRP A 389 -10.03 20.54 -6.06
N SER A 390 -10.10 21.86 -6.23
CA SER A 390 -9.03 22.77 -5.85
C SER A 390 -8.85 22.81 -4.33
N GLY A 391 -7.64 22.51 -3.86
CA GLY A 391 -7.31 22.52 -2.42
C GLY A 391 -7.93 21.38 -1.61
N ILE A 392 -8.52 20.37 -2.27
CA ILE A 392 -9.00 19.17 -1.57
C ILE A 392 -7.79 18.37 -1.07
N PRO A 393 -7.68 18.14 0.25
CA PRO A 393 -6.48 17.54 0.83
C PRO A 393 -6.35 16.07 0.43
N GLY A 394 -5.11 15.66 0.16
CA GLY A 394 -4.70 14.26 0.05
C GLY A 394 -4.36 13.66 1.42
N LEU A 395 -3.55 12.61 1.44
CA LEU A 395 -3.10 11.94 2.64
C LEU A 395 -1.96 12.69 3.33
N ASP A 396 -1.26 13.58 2.61
CA ASP A 396 -0.07 14.30 3.09
C ASP A 396 0.97 13.36 3.73
N LEU A 397 1.40 12.35 2.97
CA LEU A 397 2.40 11.36 3.41
C LEU A 397 3.84 11.81 3.19
N VAL A 398 4.04 12.97 2.56
CA VAL A 398 5.35 13.40 2.04
C VAL A 398 5.63 14.86 2.40
N GLY A 399 5.22 15.27 3.60
CA GLY A 399 5.65 16.52 4.19
C GLY A 399 5.19 17.79 3.47
N GLY A 400 3.96 17.80 2.95
CA GLY A 400 3.36 18.94 2.26
C GLY A 400 3.62 19.01 0.75
N ARG A 401 4.10 17.92 0.12
CA ARG A 401 4.36 17.88 -1.32
C ARG A 401 3.18 17.29 -2.10
N SER A 402 2.94 17.81 -3.30
CA SER A 402 1.98 17.30 -4.27
C SER A 402 2.70 16.62 -5.45
N PHE A 403 2.00 15.73 -6.14
CA PHE A 403 2.59 14.85 -7.15
C PHE A 403 1.94 15.01 -8.51
N PHE A 404 2.75 15.07 -9.57
CA PHE A 404 2.31 15.06 -10.95
C PHE A 404 2.91 13.85 -11.68
N PRO A 405 2.21 12.69 -11.69
CA PRO A 405 2.69 11.49 -12.39
C PRO A 405 2.47 11.58 -13.90
N HIS A 406 3.17 10.72 -14.65
CA HIS A 406 3.17 10.68 -16.11
C HIS A 406 3.69 11.97 -16.75
N MET A 407 4.73 12.55 -16.15
CA MET A 407 5.40 13.72 -16.69
C MET A 407 6.06 13.39 -18.04
N THR A 408 5.74 14.20 -19.04
CA THR A 408 6.37 14.20 -20.36
C THR A 408 6.62 15.64 -20.79
N GLU A 409 7.38 15.83 -21.87
CA GLU A 409 7.68 17.17 -22.40
C GLU A 409 6.40 17.94 -22.78
N ASP A 410 5.35 17.25 -23.23
CA ASP A 410 4.05 17.83 -23.58
C ASP A 410 3.36 18.56 -22.41
N TRP A 411 3.69 18.18 -21.18
CA TRP A 411 3.09 18.77 -19.97
C TRP A 411 3.92 19.89 -19.35
N SER A 412 5.13 20.15 -19.86
CA SER A 412 6.07 21.13 -19.29
C SER A 412 5.45 22.52 -19.10
N GLU A 413 4.85 23.10 -20.13
CA GLU A 413 4.21 24.42 -20.06
C GLU A 413 3.05 24.45 -19.06
N THR A 414 2.23 23.40 -19.03
CA THR A 414 1.08 23.30 -18.11
C THR A 414 1.56 23.20 -16.67
N VAL A 415 2.56 22.36 -16.40
CA VAL A 415 3.15 22.19 -15.06
C VAL A 415 3.81 23.49 -14.60
N ASP A 416 4.56 24.16 -15.47
CA ASP A 416 5.19 25.45 -15.17
C ASP A 416 4.17 26.53 -14.82
N GLU A 417 3.07 26.64 -15.59
CA GLU A 417 2.00 27.60 -15.31
C GLU A 417 1.30 27.29 -13.98
N ARG A 418 0.89 26.03 -13.78
CA ARG A 418 0.10 25.61 -12.62
C ARG A 418 0.91 25.58 -11.32
N SER A 419 2.17 25.16 -11.37
CA SER A 419 3.08 25.17 -10.20
C SER A 419 3.30 26.59 -9.67
N ARG A 420 3.49 27.58 -10.56
CA ARG A 420 3.60 29.00 -10.15
C ARG A 420 2.34 29.48 -9.44
N ALA A 421 1.16 29.13 -9.94
CA ALA A 421 -0.12 29.49 -9.31
C ALA A 421 -0.29 28.81 -7.94
N MET A 422 0.14 27.55 -7.82
CA MET A 422 0.13 26.80 -6.58
C MET A 422 1.05 27.43 -5.52
N THR A 423 2.31 27.73 -5.86
CA THR A 423 3.28 28.37 -4.95
C THR A 423 2.75 29.69 -4.42
N MET A 424 2.09 30.51 -5.24
CA MET A 424 1.51 31.78 -4.79
C MET A 424 0.41 31.57 -3.73
N THR A 425 -0.43 30.55 -3.90
CA THR A 425 -1.51 30.22 -2.97
C THR A 425 -0.97 29.68 -1.65
N THR A 426 -0.03 28.72 -1.71
CA THR A 426 0.60 28.12 -0.52
C THR A 426 1.39 29.15 0.28
N THR A 427 2.17 30.00 -0.39
CA THR A 427 2.96 31.05 0.27
C THR A 427 2.08 32.04 1.02
N MET A 428 0.93 32.43 0.45
CA MET A 428 -0.02 33.32 1.14
C MET A 428 -0.65 32.66 2.36
N ALA A 429 -0.91 31.35 2.32
CA ALA A 429 -1.42 30.60 3.47
C ALA A 429 -0.37 30.45 4.58
N ARG A 430 0.89 30.12 4.23
CA ARG A 430 2.01 29.94 5.17
C ARG A 430 2.45 31.23 5.84
N ARG A 431 2.58 32.34 5.12
CA ARG A 431 2.98 33.66 5.69
C ARG A 431 2.01 34.18 6.75
N ARG A 432 0.78 33.67 6.80
CA ARG A 432 -0.17 33.98 7.87
C ARG A 432 0.04 33.17 9.14
N ARG A 433 0.70 32.00 9.04
CA ARG A 433 0.87 31.07 10.15
C ARG A 433 2.15 31.34 10.92
N GLU A 434 3.29 31.45 10.26
CA GLU A 434 4.58 31.47 10.96
C GLU A 434 5.58 32.39 10.26
N GLY A 435 6.27 33.24 11.02
CA GLY A 435 7.30 34.18 10.54
C GLY A 435 8.61 33.49 10.18
N GLU A 436 8.54 32.34 9.52
CA GLU A 436 9.68 31.47 9.20
C GLU A 436 10.28 31.72 7.81
N ASP A 437 11.55 31.33 7.74
CA ASP A 437 12.54 31.59 6.69
C ASP A 437 12.07 31.15 5.29
N ASP A 438 12.30 31.99 4.28
CA ASP A 438 11.75 31.93 2.91
C ASP A 438 12.41 30.81 2.05
N SER A 439 12.77 29.69 2.67
CA SER A 439 13.38 28.55 1.97
C SER A 439 12.35 27.95 1.02
N ARG A 440 12.59 28.09 -0.29
CA ARG A 440 11.78 27.51 -1.38
C ARG A 440 11.64 26.00 -1.15
N CYS A 441 10.49 25.58 -0.64
CA CYS A 441 10.10 24.18 -0.71
C CYS A 441 9.51 23.95 -2.10
N ASP A 442 10.11 23.04 -2.89
CA ASP A 442 9.50 22.58 -4.13
C ASP A 442 8.27 21.75 -3.77
N ASP A 443 7.13 22.43 -3.71
CA ASP A 443 5.82 21.87 -3.31
C ASP A 443 5.28 20.84 -4.33
N LEU A 444 5.88 20.73 -5.52
CA LEU A 444 5.45 19.82 -6.59
C LEU A 444 6.58 18.88 -7.01
N VAL A 445 6.31 17.58 -7.04
CA VAL A 445 7.20 16.56 -7.62
C VAL A 445 6.59 16.00 -8.89
N CYS A 446 7.31 16.11 -10.01
CA CYS A 446 6.92 15.54 -11.29
C CYS A 446 7.58 14.18 -11.48
N LEU A 447 6.80 13.16 -11.83
CA LEU A 447 7.30 11.79 -12.02
C LEU A 447 7.06 11.37 -13.46
N GLY A 448 8.12 11.08 -14.22
CA GLY A 448 8.03 10.41 -15.51
C GLY A 448 7.56 8.96 -15.36
N GLU A 449 7.44 8.24 -16.49
CA GLU A 449 7.00 6.83 -16.47
C GLU A 449 7.98 5.91 -15.72
N ARG A 450 9.28 6.18 -15.88
CA ARG A 450 10.39 5.40 -15.30
C ARG A 450 10.79 5.89 -13.91
N ASP A 451 10.24 7.01 -13.48
CA ASP A 451 10.63 7.61 -12.22
C ASP A 451 9.85 7.00 -11.07
N ALA A 452 10.55 6.81 -9.96
CA ALA A 452 9.96 6.50 -8.68
C ALA A 452 10.55 7.41 -7.60
N LEU A 453 9.69 7.89 -6.70
CA LEU A 453 10.09 8.62 -5.52
C LEU A 453 10.04 7.69 -4.31
N CYS A 454 11.20 7.48 -3.70
CA CYS A 454 11.35 6.78 -2.44
C CYS A 454 11.33 7.80 -1.29
N VAL A 455 10.46 7.60 -0.32
CA VAL A 455 10.24 8.48 0.83
C VAL A 455 10.63 7.75 2.10
N MET A 456 11.43 8.39 2.94
CA MET A 456 11.78 7.92 4.28
C MET A 456 11.46 8.98 5.31
N GLY A 457 10.33 8.81 6.00
CA GLY A 457 9.78 9.83 6.87
C GLY A 457 10.61 10.14 8.10
N ASP A 458 11.25 9.12 8.67
CA ASP A 458 12.06 9.26 9.88
C ASP A 458 13.23 10.23 9.67
N GLU A 459 13.75 10.30 8.45
CA GLU A 459 14.88 11.16 8.05
C GLU A 459 14.43 12.33 7.17
N ARG A 460 13.14 12.41 6.86
CA ARG A 460 12.55 13.34 5.88
C ARG A 460 13.30 13.32 4.54
N LEU A 461 13.79 12.14 4.15
CA LEU A 461 14.59 11.96 2.94
C LEU A 461 13.69 11.59 1.76
N LEU A 462 14.00 12.21 0.62
CA LEU A 462 13.36 11.97 -0.67
C LEU A 462 14.44 11.58 -1.67
N LEU A 463 14.31 10.38 -2.24
CA LEU A 463 15.21 9.88 -3.26
C LEU A 463 14.40 9.61 -4.53
N MET A 464 14.71 10.35 -5.58
CA MET A 464 14.17 10.08 -6.91
C MET A 464 15.09 9.09 -7.63
N THR A 465 14.52 8.00 -8.12
CA THR A 465 15.22 7.00 -8.93
C THR A 465 14.57 6.93 -10.30
N SER A 466 15.37 6.76 -11.34
CA SER A 466 14.87 6.59 -12.71
C SER A 466 15.30 5.23 -13.23
N GLY A 467 14.37 4.47 -13.78
CA GLY A 467 14.67 3.19 -14.43
C GLY A 467 15.67 3.36 -15.56
N THR A 468 16.58 2.39 -15.73
CA THR A 468 17.51 2.41 -16.86
C THR A 468 16.72 2.26 -18.15
N GLY A 469 16.84 3.25 -19.04
CA GLY A 469 16.31 3.08 -20.37
C GLY A 469 17.10 2.01 -21.09
N SER A 470 16.51 0.84 -21.35
CA SER A 470 16.97 0.07 -22.49
C SER A 470 16.76 0.97 -23.71
N LEU A 471 17.84 1.53 -24.25
CA LEU A 471 17.87 2.09 -25.59
C LEU A 471 17.62 0.92 -26.55
N ASN A 472 16.35 0.53 -26.68
CA ASN A 472 15.91 -0.47 -27.64
C ASN A 472 15.58 0.18 -28.97
#